data_AF-U5EPG3-F1
#
_entry.id   AF-U5EPG3-F1
#
_cell.length_a   1.000
_cell.length_b   1.000
_cell.length_c   1.000
_cell.angle_alpha   90.00
_cell.angle_beta   90.00
_cell.angle_gamma   90.00
#
_symmetry.space_group_name_H-M   'P 1'
#
loop_
_entity.id
_entity.type
_entity.pdbx_description
1 polymer ?
#
loop_
_entity_poly.entity_id
_entity_poly.type
_entity_poly.pdbx_seq_one_letter_code
_entity_poly.pdbx_strand_id
1 'polypeptide(L)'
;MCAWPQVRGAHLWHAHHDTDEFFLVLDGVLDIDLRAPDRRVTLRRNDTYVVPRGVEHRPSSADGATLLLFEPAGTLTTGDYTGEVPDHITATTGRALT
;
A
#
# COMPACT_ATOMS: atom_id res chain seq x y z
N MET A 1 -13.22 0.25 -3.28
CA MET A 1 -12.83 -0.80 -4.25
C MET A 1 -11.73 -1.63 -3.63
N CYS A 2 -11.40 -2.76 -4.22
CA CYS A 2 -10.70 -3.82 -3.52
C CYS A 2 -9.56 -4.35 -4.41
N ALA A 3 -8.30 -4.12 -4.01
CA ALA A 3 -7.12 -4.58 -4.77
C ALA A 3 -6.44 -5.74 -4.04
N TRP A 4 -6.03 -6.76 -4.80
CA TRP A 4 -5.25 -7.93 -4.33
C TRP A 4 -3.81 -7.76 -4.82
N PRO A 5 -3.08 -6.72 -4.37
CA PRO A 5 -1.70 -6.56 -4.80
C PRO A 5 -0.86 -7.63 -4.12
N GLN A 6 0.07 -8.17 -4.91
CA GLN A 6 1.23 -8.84 -4.36
C GLN A 6 2.33 -7.80 -4.24
N VAL A 7 2.79 -7.54 -3.02
CA VAL A 7 3.94 -6.66 -2.79
C VAL A 7 5.15 -7.56 -2.58
N ARG A 8 6.18 -7.40 -3.41
CA ARG A 8 7.51 -7.99 -3.20
C ARG A 8 8.56 -6.92 -3.46
N GLY A 9 9.55 -6.85 -2.57
CA GLY A 9 10.49 -5.74 -2.52
C GLY A 9 9.87 -4.47 -1.93
N ALA A 10 10.51 -3.34 -2.17
CA ALA A 10 10.03 -2.04 -1.73
C ALA A 10 9.13 -1.40 -2.81
N HIS A 11 8.04 -0.80 -2.35
CA HIS A 11 7.23 0.12 -3.14
C HIS A 11 7.88 1.51 -3.19
N LEU A 12 7.20 2.46 -3.83
CA LEU A 12 7.58 3.87 -3.85
C LEU A 12 7.11 4.59 -2.59
N TRP A 13 7.85 5.63 -2.20
CA TRP A 13 7.32 6.62 -1.26
C TRP A 13 6.22 7.40 -1.95
N HIS A 14 5.07 7.52 -1.29
CA HIS A 14 3.92 8.25 -1.80
C HIS A 14 2.98 8.66 -0.66
N ALA A 15 2.07 9.59 -0.96
CA ALA A 15 0.98 9.98 -0.09
C ALA A 15 -0.35 10.02 -0.84
N HIS A 16 -1.44 9.78 -0.12
CA HIS A 16 -2.81 9.96 -0.61
C HIS A 16 -3.42 11.18 0.08
N HIS A 17 -3.57 12.29 -0.65
CA HIS A 17 -4.01 13.57 -0.05
C HIS A 17 -5.48 13.58 0.34
N ASP A 18 -6.31 12.82 -0.37
CA ASP A 18 -7.77 12.89 -0.25
C ASP A 18 -8.38 11.71 0.52
N THR A 19 -7.62 10.64 0.74
CA THR A 19 -8.14 9.37 1.24
C THR A 19 -7.19 8.72 2.24
N ASP A 20 -7.75 8.09 3.27
CA ASP A 20 -6.99 7.12 4.06
C ASP A 20 -6.76 5.85 3.23
N GLU A 21 -5.68 5.13 3.51
CA GLU A 21 -5.38 3.85 2.85
C GLU A 21 -5.38 2.71 3.88
N PHE A 22 -6.27 1.75 3.66
CA PHE A 22 -6.43 0.59 4.52
C PHE A 22 -5.67 -0.62 3.96
N PHE A 23 -4.89 -1.26 4.84
CA PHE A 23 -4.16 -2.50 4.59
C PHE A 23 -4.72 -3.62 5.45
N LEU A 24 -5.00 -4.78 4.83
CA LEU A 24 -5.14 -6.07 5.51
C LEU A 24 -4.19 -7.07 4.87
N VAL A 25 -3.36 -7.73 5.67
CA VAL A 25 -2.47 -8.79 5.18
C VAL A 25 -3.21 -10.12 5.13
N LEU A 26 -3.42 -10.66 3.93
CA LEU A 26 -4.05 -11.98 3.73
C LEU A 26 -3.03 -13.13 3.88
N ASP A 27 -1.79 -12.88 3.46
CA ASP A 27 -0.65 -13.79 3.60
C ASP A 27 0.69 -13.02 3.57
N GLY A 28 1.73 -13.57 4.20
CA GLY A 28 3.07 -12.98 4.28
C GLY A 28 3.25 -11.93 5.40
N VAL A 29 4.26 -11.07 5.24
CA VAL A 29 4.62 -9.98 6.16
C VAL A 29 4.81 -8.69 5.37
N LEU A 30 4.20 -7.60 5.83
CA LEU A 30 4.32 -6.26 5.24
C LEU A 30 4.95 -5.31 6.25
N ASP A 31 6.00 -4.61 5.82
CA ASP A 31 6.54 -3.45 6.53
C ASP A 31 6.05 -2.17 5.85
N ILE A 32 5.59 -1.20 6.65
CA ILE A 32 5.20 0.14 6.18
C ILE A 32 6.11 1.15 6.87
N ASP A 33 7.01 1.77 6.10
CA ASP A 33 7.78 2.93 6.56
C ASP A 33 6.87 4.17 6.49
N LEU A 34 6.84 4.98 7.54
CA LEU A 34 6.11 6.25 7.64
C LEU A 34 7.10 7.38 7.87
N ARG A 35 6.93 8.52 7.20
CA ARG A 35 7.81 9.68 7.42
C ARG A 35 7.46 10.53 8.63
N ALA A 36 6.18 10.62 8.97
CA ALA A 36 5.69 11.54 9.99
C ALA A 36 4.57 10.88 10.84
N PRO A 37 4.89 10.38 12.05
CA PRO A 37 6.23 10.28 12.64
C PRO A 37 7.11 9.27 11.90
N ASP A 38 8.44 9.47 11.94
CA ASP A 38 9.41 8.52 11.37
C ASP A 38 9.37 7.21 12.16
N ARG A 39 8.75 6.18 11.58
CA ARG A 39 8.62 4.85 12.18
C ARG A 39 8.30 3.80 11.14
N ARG A 40 8.48 2.54 11.54
CA ARG A 40 8.02 1.37 10.79
C ARG A 40 6.88 0.67 11.51
N VAL A 41 5.90 0.23 10.73
CA VAL A 41 4.82 -0.67 11.18
C VAL A 41 5.00 -2.01 10.49
N THR A 42 5.08 -3.10 11.24
CA THR A 42 5.15 -4.47 10.71
C THR A 42 3.83 -5.17 10.92
N LEU A 43 3.23 -5.65 9.82
CA LEU A 43 1.97 -6.37 9.78
C LEU A 43 2.22 -7.82 9.38
N ARG A 44 1.63 -8.76 10.12
CA ARG A 44 1.58 -10.18 9.79
C ARG A 44 0.19 -10.53 9.28
N ARG A 45 0.02 -11.77 8.83
CA ARG A 45 -1.27 -12.31 8.41
C ARG A 45 -2.40 -11.96 9.41
N ASN A 46 -3.49 -11.42 8.86
CA ASN A 46 -4.68 -10.91 9.55
C ASN A 46 -4.49 -9.60 10.33
N ASP A 47 -3.29 -9.04 10.40
CA ASP A 47 -3.10 -7.70 10.93
C ASP A 47 -3.66 -6.67 9.93
N THR A 48 -4.14 -5.56 10.49
CA THR A 48 -4.65 -4.43 9.73
C THR A 48 -3.96 -3.16 10.15
N TYR A 49 -3.87 -2.22 9.21
CA TYR A 49 -3.39 -0.87 9.48
C TYR A 49 -4.04 0.12 8.54
N VAL A 50 -4.26 1.33 9.04
CA VAL A 50 -4.70 2.46 8.22
C VAL A 50 -3.58 3.48 8.22
N VAL A 51 -3.10 3.82 7.03
CA VAL A 51 -2.27 5.00 6.83
C VAL A 51 -3.22 6.20 6.68
N PRO A 52 -3.17 7.18 7.60
CA PRO A 52 -4.02 8.36 7.49
C PRO A 52 -3.68 9.17 6.22
N ARG A 53 -4.69 9.82 5.64
CA ARG A 53 -4.53 10.72 4.50
C ARG A 53 -3.41 11.74 4.72
N GLY A 54 -2.64 12.00 3.68
CA GLY A 54 -1.50 12.92 3.67
C GLY A 54 -0.24 12.39 4.36
N VAL A 55 -0.27 11.19 4.97
CA VAL A 55 0.94 10.58 5.53
C VAL A 55 1.75 9.92 4.41
N GLU A 56 2.95 10.45 4.18
CA GLU A 56 3.90 9.85 3.25
C GLU A 56 4.41 8.52 3.82
N HIS A 57 4.31 7.47 3.01
CA HIS A 57 4.61 6.12 3.43
C HIS A 57 5.20 5.28 2.29
N ARG A 58 5.81 4.14 2.65
CA ARG A 58 6.38 3.18 1.70
C ARG A 58 6.19 1.74 2.18
N PRO A 59 5.26 0.98 1.59
CA PRO A 59 5.11 -0.45 1.83
C PRO A 59 6.29 -1.26 1.29
N SER A 60 6.64 -2.35 1.95
CA SER A 60 7.66 -3.29 1.49
C SER A 60 7.46 -4.71 2.05
N SER A 61 7.88 -5.72 1.29
CA SER A 61 7.90 -7.10 1.77
C SER A 61 9.06 -7.88 1.14
N ALA A 62 9.94 -8.44 1.96
CA ALA A 62 11.11 -9.17 1.46
C ALA A 62 10.72 -10.45 0.71
N ASP A 63 9.89 -11.29 1.31
CA ASP A 63 9.48 -12.59 0.76
C ASP A 63 8.21 -12.51 -0.10
N GLY A 64 7.47 -11.42 0.03
CA GLY A 64 6.17 -11.21 -0.61
C GLY A 64 5.03 -11.16 0.40
N ALA A 65 4.04 -10.31 0.15
CA ALA A 65 2.80 -10.26 0.90
C ALA A 65 1.61 -10.14 -0.06
N THR A 66 0.51 -10.84 0.27
CA THR A 66 -0.78 -10.67 -0.39
C THR A 66 -1.66 -9.80 0.48
N LEU A 67 -2.16 -8.71 -0.08
CA LEU A 67 -2.91 -7.71 0.66
C LEU A 67 -4.35 -7.63 0.16
N LEU A 68 -5.23 -7.19 1.04
CA LEU A 68 -6.49 -6.57 0.70
C LEU A 68 -6.34 -5.07 0.96
N LEU A 69 -6.42 -4.27 -0.11
CA LEU A 69 -6.51 -2.81 0.02
C LEU A 69 -7.95 -2.35 -0.12
N PHE A 70 -8.36 -1.40 0.71
CA PHE A 70 -9.68 -0.78 0.62
C PHE A 70 -9.56 0.75 0.54
N GLU A 71 -9.92 1.30 -0.62
CA GLU A 71 -9.83 2.72 -0.93
C GLU A 71 -10.97 3.17 -1.87
N PRO A 72 -11.24 4.48 -2.02
CA PRO A 72 -12.23 4.98 -2.98
C PRO A 72 -11.95 4.56 -4.42
N ALA A 73 -13.02 4.47 -5.22
CA ALA A 73 -12.92 4.09 -6.62
C ALA A 73 -12.05 5.08 -7.41
N GLY A 74 -11.03 4.60 -8.12
CA GLY A 74 -10.17 5.45 -8.95
C GLY A 74 -8.93 6.00 -8.25
N THR A 75 -8.75 5.75 -6.94
CA THR A 75 -7.52 6.10 -6.23
C THR A 75 -6.36 5.25 -6.75
N LEU A 76 -5.25 5.90 -7.12
CA LEU A 76 -4.06 5.23 -7.64
C LEU A 76 -3.18 4.76 -6.48
N THR A 77 -2.78 3.48 -6.46
CA THR A 77 -1.94 2.88 -5.39
C THR A 77 -0.51 3.44 -5.30
N THR A 78 -0.12 4.34 -6.20
CA THR A 78 1.15 5.07 -6.12
C THR A 78 0.95 6.50 -5.60
N GLY A 79 -0.25 6.84 -5.13
CA GLY A 79 -0.59 8.14 -4.57
C GLY A 79 -0.22 9.31 -5.50
N ASP A 80 0.55 10.25 -4.95
CA ASP A 80 1.07 11.44 -5.62
C ASP A 80 2.39 11.24 -6.38
N TYR A 81 2.85 10.00 -6.53
CA TYR A 81 4.06 9.72 -7.29
C TYR A 81 3.87 10.05 -8.78
N THR A 82 4.73 10.93 -9.31
CA THR A 82 4.68 11.43 -10.69
C THR A 82 5.85 10.97 -11.56
N GLY A 83 6.75 10.15 -11.03
CA GLY A 83 7.89 9.61 -11.75
C GLY A 83 7.56 8.36 -12.57
N GLU A 84 8.60 7.76 -13.15
CA GLU A 84 8.49 6.46 -13.81
C GLU A 84 8.30 5.35 -12.76
N VAL A 85 7.20 4.60 -12.87
CA VAL A 85 6.91 3.49 -11.97
C VAL A 85 7.76 2.27 -12.38
N PRO A 86 8.60 1.73 -11.48
CA PRO A 86 9.40 0.54 -11.77
C PRO A 86 8.55 -0.68 -12.18
N ASP A 87 9.06 -1.49 -13.11
CA ASP A 87 8.37 -2.66 -13.68
C ASP A 87 7.84 -3.67 -12.64
N HIS A 88 8.48 -3.77 -11.48
CA HIS A 88 8.06 -4.70 -10.41
C HIS A 88 6.90 -4.17 -9.56
N ILE A 89 6.48 -2.92 -9.77
CA ILE A 89 5.37 -2.29 -9.06
C ILE A 89 4.12 -2.32 -9.92
N THR A 90 3.10 -3.02 -9.42
CA THR A 90 1.78 -3.00 -10.06
C THR A 90 1.01 -1.76 -9.58
N ALA A 91 1.05 -0.68 -10.36
CA ALA A 91 0.14 0.45 -10.17
C ALA A 91 -1.28 0.05 -10.61
N THR A 92 -2.26 0.31 -9.76
CA THR A 92 -3.66 0.03 -10.07
C THR A 92 -4.54 1.11 -9.47
N THR A 93 -5.71 1.32 -10.06
CA THR A 93 -6.78 2.09 -9.45
C THR A 93 -7.85 1.16 -8.91
N GLY A 94 -7.43 0.04 -8.30
CA GLY A 94 -8.29 -1.04 -7.82
C GLY A 94 -8.91 -1.93 -8.90
N ARG A 95 -9.51 -3.04 -8.45
CA ARG A 95 -10.27 -3.98 -9.29
C ARG A 95 -11.69 -4.13 -8.77
N ALA A 96 -12.64 -4.38 -9.68
CA ALA A 96 -14.00 -4.72 -9.29
C ALA A 96 -14.03 -6.11 -8.66
N LEU A 97 -14.83 -6.27 -7.61
CA LEU A 97 -15.16 -7.58 -7.04
C LEU A 97 -16.34 -8.12 -7.84
N THR A 98 -16.08 -8.90 -8.87
CA THR A 98 -17.09 -9.61 -9.68
C THR A 98 -16.87 -11.10 -9.59
#